data_AF-A0A962WM59-F1
#
_entry.id   AF-A0A962WM59-F1
#
_cell.length_a   1.000
_cell.length_b   1.000
_cell.length_c   1.000
_cell.angle_alpha   90.00
_cell.angle_beta   90.00
_cell.angle_gamma   90.00
#
_symmetry.space_group_name_H-M   'P 1'
#
loop_
_entity.id
_entity.type
_entity.pdbx_description
1 polymer ?
#
loop_
_entity_poly.entity_id
_entity_poly.type
_entity_poly.pdbx_seq_one_letter_code
_entity_poly.pdbx_strand_id
1 'polypeptide(L)'
;MSATITTNRQEQPDNPAHAARLAIRAGRHRGHTAGLAPGYVQANLAILPAEYAAEFQSFCLLNPKPCPLLAIGEPGSPYLPTLGRDLDLRTDLPGYR
;
A
#
# COMPACT_ATOMS: atom_id res chain seq x y z
N MET A 1 39.07 16.04 -10.04
CA MET A 1 37.88 16.89 -10.20
C MET A 1 36.67 15.97 -10.15
N SER A 2 36.05 15.86 -8.98
CA SER A 2 34.97 14.92 -8.69
C SER A 2 33.63 15.65 -8.85
N ALA A 3 32.82 15.25 -9.82
CA ALA A 3 31.48 15.77 -9.99
C ALA A 3 30.50 14.85 -9.25
N THR A 4 30.04 15.31 -8.09
CA THR A 4 29.01 14.67 -7.26
C THR A 4 27.68 14.65 -8.03
N ILE A 5 27.17 13.46 -8.33
CA ILE A 5 25.83 13.26 -8.88
C ILE A 5 24.83 13.44 -7.74
N THR A 6 24.29 14.64 -7.61
CA THR A 6 23.11 14.91 -6.78
C THR A 6 21.90 14.23 -7.43
N THR A 7 21.49 13.07 -6.92
CA THR A 7 20.22 12.43 -7.32
C THR A 7 19.07 13.24 -6.73
N ASN A 8 18.65 14.26 -7.47
CA ASN A 8 17.44 15.03 -7.20
C ASN A 8 16.25 14.28 -7.82
N ARG A 9 15.72 13.28 -7.11
CA ARG A 9 14.49 12.58 -7.53
C ARG A 9 13.30 13.46 -7.17
N GLN A 10 13.02 14.42 -8.03
CA GLN A 10 11.86 15.31 -7.94
C GLN A 10 10.57 14.48 -7.85
N GLU A 11 9.67 14.86 -6.94
CA GLU A 11 8.33 14.28 -6.77
C GLU A 11 7.57 14.38 -8.10
N GLN A 12 7.19 13.23 -8.64
CA GLN A 12 6.58 13.15 -9.97
C GLN A 12 5.07 13.41 -9.84
N PRO A 13 4.52 14.44 -10.51
CA PRO A 13 3.08 14.77 -10.45
C PRO A 13 2.18 13.70 -11.13
N ASP A 14 2.78 12.69 -11.75
CA ASP A 14 2.12 11.68 -12.59
C ASP A 14 2.09 10.27 -11.97
N ASN A 15 2.04 10.14 -10.64
CA ASN A 15 1.78 8.84 -10.01
C ASN A 15 0.27 8.67 -9.77
N PRO A 16 -0.47 7.96 -10.65
CA PRO A 16 -1.91 7.82 -10.51
C PRO A 16 -2.30 7.04 -9.24
N ALA A 17 -1.46 6.10 -8.76
CA ALA A 17 -1.72 5.41 -7.50
C ALA A 17 -1.59 6.36 -6.29
N HIS A 18 -0.58 7.23 -6.29
CA HIS A 18 -0.42 8.25 -5.25
C HIS A 18 -1.58 9.25 -5.26
N ALA A 19 -1.93 9.78 -6.45
CA ALA A 19 -3.06 10.69 -6.62
C ALA A 19 -4.39 10.07 -6.17
N ALA A 20 -4.64 8.79 -6.51
CA ALA A 20 -5.83 8.07 -6.07
C ALA A 20 -5.89 7.97 -4.53
N ARG A 21 -4.78 7.59 -3.88
CA ARG A 21 -4.71 7.55 -2.40
C ARG A 21 -4.98 8.91 -1.77
N LEU A 22 -4.42 10.00 -2.31
CA LEU A 22 -4.69 11.35 -1.82
C LEU A 22 -6.14 11.79 -2.01
N ALA A 23 -6.78 11.40 -3.12
CA ALA A 23 -8.20 11.67 -3.35
C ALA A 23 -9.09 10.91 -2.35
N ILE A 24 -8.76 9.66 -2.05
CA ILE A 24 -9.45 8.83 -1.05
C ILE A 24 -9.26 9.42 0.36
N ARG A 25 -8.02 9.75 0.74
CA ARG A 25 -7.67 10.37 2.02
C ARG A 25 -8.43 11.68 2.25
N ALA A 26 -8.60 12.48 1.20
CA ALA A 26 -9.36 13.73 1.24
C ALA A 26 -10.89 13.51 1.21
N GLY A 27 -11.36 12.26 1.17
CA GLY A 27 -12.79 11.91 1.09
C GLY A 27 -13.44 12.20 -0.26
N ARG A 28 -12.66 12.54 -1.30
CA ARG A 28 -13.16 12.85 -2.65
C ARG A 28 -13.49 11.60 -3.47
N HIS A 29 -12.96 10.44 -3.08
CA HIS A 29 -13.28 9.15 -3.70
C HIS A 29 -13.66 8.12 -2.63
N ARG A 30 -14.86 7.53 -2.77
CA ARG A 30 -15.39 6.49 -1.85
C ARG A 30 -15.90 5.24 -2.58
N GLY A 31 -15.77 5.21 -3.92
CA GLY A 31 -16.24 4.12 -4.76
C GLY A 31 -15.21 3.00 -4.94
N HIS A 32 -15.46 2.11 -5.91
CA HIS A 32 -14.51 1.06 -6.28
C HIS A 32 -13.18 1.65 -6.79
N THR A 33 -12.09 0.90 -6.63
CA THR A 33 -10.75 1.35 -7.03
C THR A 33 -10.34 0.87 -8.42
N ALA A 34 -11.17 0.05 -9.09
CA ALA A 34 -10.87 -0.49 -10.41
C ALA A 34 -10.59 0.64 -11.42
N GLY A 35 -9.46 0.55 -12.11
CA GLY A 35 -9.06 1.50 -13.15
C GLY A 35 -8.50 2.84 -12.66
N LEU A 36 -8.44 3.11 -11.36
CA LEU A 36 -7.95 4.40 -10.83
C LEU A 36 -6.44 4.61 -11.05
N ALA A 37 -5.66 3.53 -11.07
CA ALA A 37 -4.21 3.59 -11.20
C ALA A 37 -3.70 2.53 -12.19
N PRO A 38 -3.84 2.77 -13.50
CA PRO A 38 -3.31 1.85 -14.52
C PRO A 38 -1.80 1.63 -14.36
N GLY A 39 -1.35 0.39 -14.53
CA GLY A 39 0.06 0.01 -14.37
C GLY A 39 0.53 -0.23 -12.93
N TYR A 40 -0.36 -0.09 -11.95
CA TYR A 40 -0.08 -0.40 -10.54
C TYR A 40 -0.85 -1.63 -10.07
N VAL A 41 -0.25 -2.38 -9.16
CA VAL A 41 -0.91 -3.51 -8.49
C VAL A 41 -1.91 -2.97 -7.47
N GLN A 42 -3.13 -3.51 -7.51
CA GLN A 42 -4.12 -3.34 -6.44
C GLN A 42 -4.06 -4.54 -5.52
N ALA A 43 -4.07 -4.30 -4.22
CA ALA A 43 -3.92 -5.32 -3.21
C ALA A 43 -5.15 -5.41 -2.31
N ASN A 44 -5.42 -6.61 -1.80
CA ASN A 44 -6.33 -6.80 -0.69
C ASN A 44 -5.60 -6.51 0.63
N LEU A 45 -6.34 -6.06 1.64
CA LEU A 45 -5.83 -5.75 2.97
C LEU A 45 -6.52 -6.64 4.00
N ALA A 46 -5.73 -7.28 4.86
CA ALA A 46 -6.20 -7.96 6.07
C ALA A 46 -5.46 -7.37 7.28
N ILE A 47 -6.22 -6.92 8.27
CA ILE A 47 -5.70 -6.44 9.55
C ILE A 47 -6.27 -7.34 10.63
N LEU A 48 -5.39 -7.89 11.47
CA LEU A 48 -5.74 -8.86 12.50
C LEU A 48 -4.95 -8.60 13.78
N PRO A 49 -5.47 -9.01 14.95
CA PRO A 49 -4.70 -9.04 16.20
C PRO A 49 -3.37 -9.77 16.04
N ALA A 50 -2.34 -9.27 16.72
CA ALA A 50 -0.96 -9.77 16.59
C ALA A 50 -0.83 -11.26 16.93
N GLU A 51 -1.67 -11.77 17.83
CA GLU A 51 -1.71 -13.19 18.23
C GLU A 51 -2.02 -14.14 17.06
N TYR A 52 -2.75 -13.68 16.04
CA TYR A 52 -3.11 -14.49 14.86
C TYR A 52 -2.17 -14.28 13.67
N ALA A 53 -1.24 -13.33 13.74
CA ALA A 53 -0.43 -12.90 12.59
C ALA A 53 0.45 -14.02 12.03
N ALA A 54 1.11 -14.80 12.91
CA ALA A 54 2.01 -15.88 12.51
C ALA A 54 1.27 -17.05 11.82
N GLU A 55 0.09 -17.41 12.32
CA GLU A 55 -0.75 -18.45 11.73
C GLU A 55 -1.28 -17.99 10.37
N PHE A 56 -1.76 -16.76 10.26
CA PHE A 56 -2.25 -16.20 9.01
C PHE A 56 -1.14 -16.07 7.96
N GLN A 57 0.06 -15.64 8.35
CA GLN A 57 1.21 -15.60 7.46
C GLN A 57 1.56 -17.00 6.94
N SER A 58 1.60 -18.00 7.83
CA SER A 58 1.85 -19.39 7.44
C SER A 58 0.77 -19.90 6.49
N PHE A 59 -0.50 -19.56 6.73
CA PHE A 59 -1.60 -19.87 5.83
C PHE A 59 -1.39 -19.28 4.44
N CYS A 60 -0.98 -18.02 4.32
CA CYS A 60 -0.66 -17.41 3.02
C CYS A 60 0.52 -18.10 2.32
N LEU A 61 1.57 -18.45 3.06
CA LEU A 61 2.76 -19.14 2.51
C LEU A 61 2.45 -20.54 2.00
N LEU A 62 1.53 -21.26 2.66
CA LEU A 62 1.04 -22.57 2.22
C LEU A 62 0.09 -22.47 1.02
N ASN A 63 -0.50 -21.29 0.78
CA ASN A 63 -1.47 -21.04 -0.27
C ASN A 63 -1.06 -19.85 -1.17
N PRO A 64 0.11 -19.91 -1.86
CA PRO A 64 0.68 -18.75 -2.54
C PRO A 64 -0.12 -18.30 -3.78
N LYS A 65 -0.87 -19.21 -4.42
CA LYS A 65 -1.72 -18.89 -5.58
C LYS A 65 -2.96 -18.07 -5.18
N PRO A 66 -3.79 -18.51 -4.22
CA PRO A 66 -4.96 -17.72 -3.80
C PRO A 66 -4.60 -16.56 -2.86
N CYS A 67 -3.48 -16.64 -2.12
CA CYS A 67 -3.08 -15.62 -1.14
C CYS A 67 -1.65 -15.12 -1.40
N PRO A 68 -1.40 -14.41 -2.52
CA PRO A 68 -0.09 -13.82 -2.79
C PRO A 68 0.19 -12.69 -1.80
N LEU A 69 1.14 -12.91 -0.90
CA LEU A 69 1.51 -11.93 0.12
C LEU A 69 2.46 -10.88 -0.46
N LEU A 70 2.02 -9.62 -0.49
CA LEU A 70 2.81 -8.50 -1.05
C LEU A 70 3.67 -7.79 -0.02
N ALA A 71 3.14 -7.59 1.20
CA ALA A 71 3.85 -6.95 2.30
C ALA A 71 3.22 -7.37 3.64
N ILE A 72 4.02 -7.25 4.70
CA ILE A 72 3.59 -7.41 6.09
C ILE A 72 3.95 -6.11 6.81
N GLY A 73 3.02 -5.59 7.61
CA GLY A 73 3.24 -4.41 8.44
C GLY A 73 3.75 -4.79 9.83
N GLU A 74 4.29 -3.79 10.53
CA GLU A 74 4.66 -3.94 11.93
C GLU A 74 3.41 -3.85 12.83
N PRO A 75 3.32 -4.64 13.92
CA PRO A 75 2.21 -4.54 14.86
C PRO A 75 2.00 -3.10 15.36
N GLY A 76 0.76 -2.60 15.22
CA GLY A 76 0.40 -1.25 15.63
C GLY A 76 0.82 -0.12 14.67
N SER A 77 1.62 -0.41 13.64
CA SER A 77 1.98 0.58 12.62
C SER A 77 0.96 0.58 11.47
N PRO A 78 0.35 1.73 11.13
CA PRO A 78 -0.52 1.84 9.97
C PRO A 78 0.25 2.05 8.65
N TYR A 79 1.58 2.10 8.69
CA TYR A 79 2.42 2.45 7.54
C TYR A 79 3.07 1.21 6.91
N LEU A 80 3.14 1.21 5.58
CA LEU A 80 3.84 0.19 4.78
C LEU A 80 4.87 0.85 3.85
N PRO A 81 6.06 1.24 4.36
CA PRO A 81 7.05 2.01 3.61
C PRO A 81 7.59 1.25 2.38
N THR A 82 7.49 -0.08 2.37
CA THR A 82 7.85 -0.93 1.23
C THR A 82 6.88 -0.79 0.05
N LEU A 83 5.63 -0.40 0.28
CA LEU A 83 4.60 -0.23 -0.75
C LEU A 83 4.36 1.25 -1.12
N GLY A 84 4.62 2.17 -0.20
CA GLY A 84 4.51 3.61 -0.47
C GLY A 84 5.06 4.44 0.69
N ARG A 85 5.82 5.50 0.36
CA ARG A 85 6.49 6.34 1.36
C ARG A 85 5.55 7.01 2.36
N ASP A 86 4.37 7.40 1.91
CA ASP A 86 3.36 8.12 2.69
C ASP A 86 2.04 7.33 2.81
N LEU A 87 2.09 6.01 2.60
CA LEU A 87 0.90 5.14 2.66
C LEU A 87 0.40 4.98 4.08
N ASP A 88 -0.81 5.48 4.33
CA ASP A 88 -1.51 5.34 5.60
C ASP A 88 -2.74 4.43 5.42
N LEU A 89 -2.66 3.22 5.98
CA LEU A 89 -3.70 2.20 5.87
C LEU A 89 -5.02 2.59 6.54
N ARG A 90 -5.10 3.69 7.30
CA ARG A 90 -6.33 4.14 7.97
C ARG A 90 -7.18 5.06 7.11
N THR A 91 -6.59 5.70 6.10
CA THR A 91 -7.23 6.76 5.33
C THR A 91 -7.13 6.60 3.83
N ASP A 92 -6.17 5.80 3.33
CA ASP A 92 -5.88 5.73 1.89
C ASP A 92 -6.73 4.68 1.16
N LEU A 93 -7.63 3.99 1.86
CA LEU A 93 -8.60 3.05 1.29
C LEU A 93 -10.01 3.63 1.35
N PRO A 94 -10.85 3.40 0.31
CA PRO A 94 -12.16 4.04 0.22
C PRO A 94 -13.18 3.50 1.23
N GLY A 95 -12.91 2.34 1.84
CA GLY A 95 -13.75 1.75 2.88
C GLY A 95 -13.10 0.51 3.52
N TYR A 96 -13.60 0.16 4.70
CA TYR A 96 -13.22 -1.00 5.50
C TYR A 96 -14.46 -1.86 5.80
N ARG A 97 -14.23 -3.11 6.19
CA ARG A 97 -15.28 -4.05 6.64
C ARG A 97 -14.94 -4.58 8.03
#